data_AF-A0A0F9FSY7-F1
#
_entry.id   AF-A0A0F9FSY7-F1
#
_cell.length_a   1.000
_cell.length_b   1.000
_cell.length_c   1.000
_cell.angle_alpha   90.00
_cell.angle_beta   90.00
_cell.angle_gamma   90.00
#
_symmetry.space_group_name_H-M   'P 1'
#
loop_
_entity.id
_entity.type
_entity.pdbx_description
1 polymer ?
#
loop_
_entity_poly.entity_id
_entity_poly.type
_entity_poly.pdbx_seq_one_letter_code
_entity_poly.pdbx_strand_id
1 'polypeptide(L)'
;MGLAVKKKINRLQDSWLNYLLTGEEPKLDIRFFILKEKGKEKLWDLYKDAILPRWIKKYPWTRPFAWWEFEAPRNEKRKPEIHKGHEKYFPKVRKMVNGRGKLYSGLFYRFGVPCDWAEIDTADPPLYETEGVYLKRHGLLTEEEEKLMKRSQKVKFRQYDSIINILKSVKRSSYR
;
A
#
# COMPACT_ATOMS: atom_id res chain seq x y z
N MET A 1 10.89 7.37 -37.83
CA MET A 1 10.85 6.26 -36.85
C MET A 1 11.00 6.66 -35.36
N GLY A 2 11.32 7.91 -34.99
CA GLY A 2 11.61 8.27 -33.57
C GLY A 2 10.42 8.59 -32.65
N LEU A 3 9.26 8.99 -33.17
CA LEU A 3 8.10 9.43 -32.36
C LEU A 3 7.32 8.26 -31.74
N ALA A 4 7.12 7.17 -32.48
CA ALA A 4 6.39 6.00 -32.00
C ALA A 4 7.17 5.24 -30.90
N VAL A 5 8.50 5.24 -30.97
CA VAL A 5 9.37 4.62 -29.96
C VAL A 5 9.39 5.43 -28.67
N LYS A 6 9.53 6.76 -28.73
CA LYS A 6 9.41 7.66 -27.56
C LYS A 6 8.05 7.54 -26.86
N LYS A 7 6.96 7.46 -27.62
CA LYS A 7 5.59 7.31 -27.08
C LYS A 7 5.39 5.96 -26.37
N LYS A 8 5.99 4.87 -26.87
CA LYS A 8 5.99 3.55 -26.22
C LYS A 8 6.84 3.49 -24.96
N ILE A 9 7.99 4.17 -24.93
CA ILE A 9 8.87 4.24 -23.76
C ILE A 9 8.22 5.05 -22.63
N ASN A 10 7.61 6.20 -22.94
CA ASN A 10 6.83 6.96 -21.95
C ASN A 10 5.67 6.14 -21.36
N ARG A 11 4.93 5.41 -22.21
CA ARG A 11 3.79 4.60 -21.76
C ARG A 11 4.18 3.43 -20.84
N LEU A 12 5.39 2.88 -21.01
CA LEU A 12 5.97 1.87 -20.12
C LEU A 12 6.46 2.49 -18.80
N GLN A 13 7.09 3.66 -18.84
CA GLN A 13 7.41 4.41 -17.61
C GLN A 13 6.15 4.74 -16.81
N ASP A 14 5.07 5.11 -17.47
CA ASP A 14 3.79 5.43 -16.84
C ASP A 14 3.14 4.20 -16.20
N SER A 15 3.25 3.01 -16.80
CA SER A 15 2.65 1.78 -16.25
C SER A 15 3.36 1.29 -15.00
N TRP A 16 4.70 1.35 -14.96
CA TRP A 16 5.48 1.00 -13.77
C TRP A 16 5.30 2.00 -12.65
N LEU A 17 5.30 3.30 -12.98
CA LEU A 17 5.03 4.33 -12.01
C LEU A 17 3.64 4.12 -11.40
N ASN A 18 2.62 3.85 -12.21
CA ASN A 18 1.28 3.57 -11.71
C ASN A 18 1.26 2.38 -10.72
N TYR A 19 1.95 1.29 -11.05
CA TYR A 19 2.09 0.15 -10.15
C TYR A 19 2.79 0.53 -8.84
N LEU A 20 3.92 1.23 -8.90
CA LEU A 20 4.67 1.62 -7.69
C LEU A 20 3.83 2.53 -6.77
N LEU A 21 3.00 3.39 -7.36
CA LEU A 21 2.14 4.31 -6.63
C LEU A 21 0.90 3.63 -6.03
N THR A 22 0.21 2.78 -6.80
CA THR A 22 -1.17 2.33 -6.49
C THR A 22 -1.30 0.83 -6.22
N GLY A 23 -0.33 0.04 -6.66
CA GLY A 23 -0.37 -1.42 -6.72
C GLY A 23 -1.19 -1.97 -7.88
N GLU A 24 -1.74 -1.12 -8.75
CA GLU A 24 -2.48 -1.56 -9.92
C GLU A 24 -1.54 -2.11 -10.98
N GLU A 25 -1.69 -3.40 -11.28
CA GLU A 25 -0.91 -4.05 -12.33
C GLU A 25 -1.47 -3.66 -13.72
N PRO A 26 -0.61 -3.23 -14.67
CA PRO A 26 -1.05 -2.95 -16.02
C PRO A 26 -1.56 -4.22 -16.69
N LYS A 27 -2.78 -4.16 -17.23
CA LYS A 27 -3.41 -5.28 -17.93
C LYS A 27 -2.62 -5.62 -19.20
N LEU A 28 -2.34 -6.92 -19.38
CA LEU A 28 -1.79 -7.48 -20.63
C LEU A 28 -0.43 -6.89 -21.06
N ASP A 29 0.38 -6.40 -20.12
CA ASP A 29 1.73 -5.94 -20.42
C ASP A 29 2.75 -7.06 -20.18
N ILE A 30 3.15 -7.76 -21.24
CA ILE A 30 4.11 -8.88 -21.18
C ILE A 30 5.46 -8.41 -20.59
N ARG A 31 5.88 -7.17 -20.84
CA ARG A 31 7.11 -6.62 -20.25
C ARG A 31 6.93 -6.42 -18.75
N PHE A 32 5.73 -6.04 -18.31
CA PHE A 32 5.37 -6.02 -16.90
C PHE A 32 5.54 -7.38 -16.26
N PHE A 33 4.97 -8.42 -16.86
CA PHE A 33 5.10 -9.78 -16.33
C PHE A 33 6.56 -10.27 -16.28
N ILE A 34 7.35 -10.05 -17.34
CA ILE A 34 8.76 -10.48 -17.37
C ILE A 34 9.61 -9.75 -16.31
N LEU A 35 9.40 -8.46 -16.09
CA LEU A 35 10.15 -7.68 -15.11
C LEU A 35 9.68 -7.93 -13.67
N LYS A 36 8.39 -8.21 -13.47
CA LYS A 36 7.82 -8.63 -12.18
C LYS A 36 8.54 -9.86 -11.63
N GLU A 37 8.81 -10.84 -12.49
CA GLU A 37 9.55 -12.07 -12.15
C GLU A 37 11.05 -11.82 -11.92
N LYS A 38 11.63 -10.75 -12.48
CA LYS A 38 13.08 -10.49 -12.44
C LYS A 38 13.56 -9.52 -11.34
N GLY A 39 12.65 -8.99 -10.52
CA GLY A 39 13.03 -8.18 -9.34
C GLY A 39 12.33 -6.83 -9.27
N LYS A 40 11.04 -6.84 -8.92
CA LYS A 40 10.23 -5.64 -8.63
C LYS A 40 10.83 -4.73 -7.54
N GLU A 41 11.58 -5.28 -6.60
CA GLU A 41 12.31 -4.53 -5.58
C GLU A 41 13.35 -3.58 -6.20
N LYS A 42 14.05 -4.02 -7.26
CA LYS A 42 15.06 -3.20 -7.96
C LYS A 42 14.43 -1.98 -8.62
N LEU A 43 13.19 -2.11 -9.10
CA LEU A 43 12.45 -0.95 -9.63
C LEU A 43 12.14 0.04 -8.52
N TRP A 44 11.73 -0.43 -7.34
CA TRP A 44 11.51 0.45 -6.21
C TRP A 44 12.81 1.17 -5.81
N ASP A 45 13.92 0.46 -5.68
CA ASP A 45 15.22 1.06 -5.36
C ASP A 45 15.66 2.12 -6.37
N LEU A 46 15.35 1.93 -7.65
CA LEU A 46 15.69 2.89 -8.70
C LEU A 46 14.90 4.21 -8.61
N TYR A 47 13.66 4.17 -8.14
CA TYR A 47 12.72 5.28 -8.25
C TYR A 47 12.27 5.88 -6.91
N LYS A 48 12.55 5.22 -5.78
CA LYS A 48 12.05 5.64 -4.46
C LYS A 48 12.44 7.07 -4.08
N ASP A 49 13.67 7.48 -4.36
CA ASP A 49 14.17 8.82 -4.00
C ASP A 49 13.48 9.93 -4.81
N ALA A 50 12.98 9.61 -6.00
CA ALA A 50 12.18 10.53 -6.80
C ALA A 50 10.70 10.50 -6.42
N ILE A 51 10.17 9.33 -6.05
CA ILE A 51 8.75 9.12 -5.73
C ILE A 51 8.41 9.65 -4.34
N LEU A 52 9.18 9.28 -3.31
CA LEU A 52 8.83 9.54 -1.91
C LEU A 52 8.71 11.03 -1.58
N PRO A 53 9.68 11.92 -1.93
CA PRO A 53 9.54 13.33 -1.61
C PRO A 53 8.32 13.98 -2.28
N ARG A 54 8.04 13.61 -3.53
CA ARG A 54 6.88 14.10 -4.28
C ARG A 54 5.57 13.60 -3.68
N TRP A 55 5.53 12.32 -3.28
CA TRP A 55 4.38 11.73 -2.62
C TRP A 55 4.11 12.39 -1.28
N ILE A 56 5.12 12.49 -0.41
CA ILE A 56 5.01 13.09 0.93
C ILE A 56 4.51 14.54 0.85
N LYS A 57 5.04 15.31 -0.10
CA LYS A 57 4.60 16.69 -0.33
C LYS A 57 3.12 16.78 -0.74
N LYS A 58 2.64 15.85 -1.57
CA LYS A 58 1.26 15.87 -2.11
C LYS A 58 0.24 15.22 -1.17
N TYR A 59 0.64 14.15 -0.48
CA TYR A 59 -0.18 13.30 0.35
C TYR A 59 0.54 13.04 1.69
N PRO A 60 0.66 14.07 2.56
CA PRO A 60 1.38 13.93 3.82
C PRO A 60 0.75 12.83 4.69
N TRP A 61 1.60 12.15 5.48
CA TRP A 61 1.22 11.06 6.38
C TRP A 61 0.73 9.78 5.69
N THR A 62 1.00 9.62 4.40
CA THR A 62 0.71 8.40 3.64
C THR A 62 1.95 7.93 2.90
N ARG A 63 1.94 6.69 2.42
CA ARG A 63 3.02 6.13 1.59
C ARG A 63 2.48 5.43 0.35
N PRO A 64 3.23 5.45 -0.77
CA PRO A 64 2.82 4.76 -1.99
C PRO A 64 2.80 3.24 -1.76
N PHE A 65 2.11 2.51 -2.64
CA PHE A 65 1.98 1.05 -2.54
C PHE A 65 3.33 0.34 -2.42
N ALA A 66 4.31 0.70 -3.26
CA ALA A 66 5.62 0.06 -3.27
C ALA A 66 6.36 0.19 -1.94
N TRP A 67 6.21 1.31 -1.23
CA TRP A 67 6.81 1.47 0.09
C TRP A 67 6.25 0.43 1.08
N TRP A 68 4.94 0.17 1.07
CA TRP A 68 4.33 -0.86 1.89
C TRP A 68 4.76 -2.29 1.49
N GLU A 69 4.94 -2.51 0.19
CA GLU A 69 5.34 -3.81 -0.33
C GLU A 69 6.82 -4.11 -0.10
N PHE A 70 7.71 -3.10 -0.04
CA PHE A 70 9.17 -3.29 0.01
C PHE A 70 9.87 -2.75 1.26
N GLU A 71 9.50 -1.58 1.79
CA GLU A 71 10.24 -0.89 2.86
C GLU A 71 9.55 -0.83 4.22
N ALA A 72 8.23 -1.07 4.28
CA ALA A 72 7.53 -1.03 5.55
C ALA A 72 8.16 -1.99 6.59
N PRO A 73 8.24 -1.59 7.88
CA PRO A 73 8.78 -2.45 8.93
C PRO A 73 8.21 -3.87 8.86
N ARG A 74 9.04 -4.91 8.98
CA ARG A 74 8.62 -6.31 8.83
C ARG A 74 8.40 -6.99 10.18
N ASN A 75 7.55 -8.02 10.18
CA ASN A 75 7.39 -8.88 11.35
C ASN A 75 8.48 -9.95 11.39
N GLU A 76 9.63 -9.67 11.99
CA GLU A 76 10.71 -10.65 12.19
C GLU A 76 10.29 -11.88 13.01
N LYS A 77 9.31 -11.69 13.92
CA LYS A 77 8.80 -12.76 14.80
C LYS A 77 7.85 -13.74 14.11
N ARG A 78 7.34 -13.41 12.92
CA ARG A 78 6.54 -14.36 12.13
C ARG A 78 7.50 -15.13 11.23
N LYS A 79 7.36 -16.46 11.20
CA LYS A 79 8.01 -17.26 10.16
C LYS A 79 7.62 -16.67 8.80
N PRO A 80 8.58 -16.49 7.87
CA PRO A 80 8.22 -16.15 6.51
C PRO A 80 7.25 -17.22 6.00
N GLU A 81 6.15 -16.79 5.40
CA GLU A 81 5.22 -17.75 4.79
C GLU A 81 5.64 -17.97 3.34
N ILE A 82 5.45 -19.20 2.87
CA ILE A 82 5.68 -19.53 1.47
C ILE A 82 4.47 -19.02 0.69
N HIS A 83 4.66 -17.92 -0.04
CA HIS A 83 3.67 -17.42 -0.96
C HIS A 83 4.17 -17.62 -2.39
N LYS A 84 3.49 -18.48 -3.17
CA LYS A 84 3.87 -18.83 -4.55
C LYS A 84 5.31 -19.34 -4.68
N GLY A 85 5.76 -20.18 -3.73
CA GLY A 85 7.09 -20.79 -3.78
C GLY A 85 8.23 -19.91 -3.27
N HIS A 86 7.96 -18.70 -2.77
CA HIS A 86 8.97 -17.82 -2.19
C HIS A 86 8.64 -17.46 -0.75
N GLU A 87 9.66 -17.45 0.10
CA GLU A 87 9.58 -16.91 1.46
C GLU A 87 9.25 -15.42 1.39
N LYS A 88 8.10 -15.03 1.95
CA LYS A 88 7.70 -13.62 2.03
C LYS A 88 7.60 -13.18 3.49
N TYR A 89 8.37 -12.14 3.83
CA TYR A 89 8.21 -11.41 5.07
C TYR A 89 7.12 -10.35 4.92
N PHE A 90 6.05 -10.49 5.70
CA PHE A 90 4.94 -9.56 5.64
C PHE A 90 5.23 -8.26 6.40
N PRO A 91 4.69 -7.12 5.92
CA PRO A 91 4.80 -5.87 6.66
C PRO A 91 4.12 -6.02 8.02
N LYS A 92 4.69 -5.36 9.02
CA LYS A 92 4.11 -5.19 10.34
C LYS A 92 2.80 -4.43 10.15
N VAL A 93 1.71 -5.12 10.46
CA VAL A 93 0.35 -4.66 10.22
C VAL A 93 0.07 -3.40 11.02
N ARG A 94 -0.77 -2.54 10.47
CA ARG A 94 -1.39 -1.45 11.22
C ARG A 94 -2.17 -2.01 12.40
N LYS A 95 -2.20 -1.27 13.51
CA LYS A 95 -2.92 -1.67 14.72
C LYS A 95 -4.42 -1.59 14.49
N MET A 96 -5.14 -2.67 14.77
CA MET A 96 -6.60 -2.65 14.85
C MET A 96 -7.00 -1.85 16.10
N VAL A 97 -7.84 -0.84 15.93
CA VAL A 97 -8.30 0.07 16.99
C VAL A 97 -9.74 -0.20 17.40
N ASN A 98 -10.54 -0.85 16.55
CA ASN A 98 -11.89 -1.30 16.86
C ASN A 98 -12.33 -2.44 15.92
N GLY A 99 -13.52 -2.98 16.16
CA GLY A 99 -14.21 -3.89 15.26
C GLY A 99 -13.95 -5.37 15.52
N ARG A 100 -14.79 -6.21 14.89
CA ARG A 100 -14.80 -7.66 15.04
C ARG A 100 -14.68 -8.39 13.71
N GLY A 101 -13.91 -9.48 13.71
CA GLY A 101 -13.68 -10.33 12.54
C GLY A 101 -12.46 -11.20 12.75
N LYS A 102 -12.37 -12.27 11.95
CA LYS A 102 -11.24 -13.19 11.95
C LYS A 102 -10.46 -13.00 10.67
N LEU A 103 -9.14 -12.87 10.77
CA LEU A 103 -8.30 -12.82 9.57
C LEU A 103 -8.35 -14.17 8.86
N TYR A 104 -8.66 -14.15 7.56
CA TYR A 104 -8.51 -15.35 6.75
C TYR A 104 -7.03 -15.70 6.66
N SER A 105 -6.71 -16.99 6.59
CA SER A 105 -5.32 -17.47 6.56
C SER A 105 -4.54 -16.98 5.32
N GLY A 106 -5.21 -16.43 4.32
CA GLY A 106 -4.62 -15.70 3.21
C GLY A 106 -4.21 -14.29 3.62
N LEU A 107 -2.97 -14.10 4.08
CA LEU A 107 -2.43 -12.82 4.54
C LEU A 107 -2.12 -11.84 3.39
N PHE A 108 -3.14 -11.42 2.64
CA PHE A 108 -3.01 -10.30 1.72
C PHE A 108 -3.16 -8.98 2.49
N TYR A 109 -2.23 -8.05 2.26
CA TYR A 109 -2.27 -6.72 2.86
C TYR A 109 -2.27 -5.66 1.78
N ARG A 110 -3.05 -4.60 2.01
CA ARG A 110 -2.99 -3.38 1.22
C ARG A 110 -2.75 -2.20 2.16
N PHE A 111 -1.68 -1.46 1.94
CA PHE A 111 -1.27 -0.31 2.79
C PHE A 111 -1.20 -0.67 4.28
N GLY A 112 -0.64 -1.85 4.59
CA GLY A 112 -0.48 -2.36 5.95
C GLY A 112 -1.78 -2.82 6.63
N VAL A 113 -2.89 -2.91 5.91
CA VAL A 113 -4.18 -3.40 6.42
C VAL A 113 -4.50 -4.74 5.75
N PRO A 114 -4.95 -5.76 6.49
CA PRO A 114 -5.40 -7.02 5.90
C PRO A 114 -6.59 -6.76 4.97
N CYS A 115 -6.57 -7.33 3.77
CA CYS A 115 -7.66 -7.17 2.81
C CYS A 115 -8.55 -8.41 2.68
N ASP A 116 -8.22 -9.50 3.37
CA ASP A 116 -9.03 -10.72 3.40
C ASP A 116 -9.46 -11.06 4.83
N TRP A 117 -10.78 -11.14 5.03
CA TRP A 117 -11.42 -11.23 6.33
C TRP A 117 -12.56 -12.23 6.27
N ALA A 118 -12.61 -13.10 7.28
CA ALA A 118 -13.75 -13.94 7.60
C ALA A 118 -14.53 -13.37 8.78
N GLU A 119 -15.81 -13.75 8.85
CA GLU A 119 -16.64 -13.51 10.05
C GLU A 119 -16.71 -12.01 10.45
N ILE A 120 -16.71 -11.09 9.47
CA ILE A 120 -16.82 -9.65 9.74
C ILE A 120 -18.20 -9.35 10.32
N ASP A 121 -18.24 -8.68 11.47
CA ASP A 121 -19.46 -8.02 11.92
C ASP A 121 -19.67 -6.73 11.12
N THR A 122 -20.71 -6.69 10.30
CA THR A 122 -21.00 -5.51 9.48
C THR A 122 -21.47 -4.29 10.30
N ALA A 123 -22.00 -4.50 11.50
CA ALA A 123 -22.38 -3.43 12.41
C ALA A 123 -21.16 -2.85 13.18
N ASP A 124 -20.09 -3.64 13.28
CA ASP A 124 -18.84 -3.29 13.97
C ASP A 124 -17.61 -3.77 13.18
N PRO A 125 -17.38 -3.22 11.98
CA PRO A 125 -16.34 -3.70 11.08
C PRO A 125 -14.94 -3.41 11.66
N PRO A 126 -13.93 -4.23 11.37
CA PRO A 126 -12.55 -3.97 11.77
C PRO A 126 -12.13 -2.55 11.37
N LEU A 127 -11.60 -1.79 12.34
CA LEU A 127 -11.05 -0.46 12.14
C LEU A 127 -9.57 -0.46 12.50
N TYR A 128 -8.78 0.22 11.68
CA TYR A 128 -7.33 0.28 11.83
C TYR A 128 -6.87 1.72 12.07
N GLU A 129 -5.77 1.88 12.81
CA GLU A 129 -5.07 3.17 12.94
C GLU A 129 -4.75 3.73 11.54
N THR A 130 -4.73 5.04 11.34
CA THR A 130 -4.44 5.66 10.03
C THR A 130 -2.98 5.41 9.59
N GLU A 131 -2.65 5.60 8.30
CA GLU A 131 -1.25 5.49 7.84
C GLU A 131 -0.34 6.45 8.61
N GLY A 132 -0.81 7.67 8.87
CA GLY A 132 -0.06 8.66 9.64
C GLY A 132 0.22 8.22 11.07
N VAL A 133 -0.76 7.62 11.75
CA VAL A 133 -0.57 7.09 13.12
C VAL A 133 0.43 5.94 13.12
N TYR A 134 0.37 5.06 12.12
CA TYR A 134 1.36 4.00 11.94
C TYR A 134 2.76 4.58 11.75
N LEU A 135 2.93 5.49 10.80
CA LEU A 135 4.23 6.11 10.51
C LEU A 135 4.79 6.82 11.75
N LYS A 136 3.95 7.56 12.48
CA LYS A 136 4.34 8.22 13.73
C LYS A 136 4.80 7.21 14.78
N ARG A 137 4.05 6.13 14.97
CA ARG A 137 4.34 5.08 15.97
C ARG A 137 5.66 4.36 15.69
N HIS A 138 6.12 4.34 14.44
CA HIS A 138 7.38 3.73 14.03
C HIS A 138 8.50 4.75 13.75
N GLY A 139 8.29 6.04 14.01
CA GLY A 139 9.31 7.08 13.78
C GLY A 139 9.66 7.31 12.29
N LEU A 140 8.67 7.11 11.40
CA LEU A 140 8.85 7.14 9.94
C LEU A 140 8.32 8.43 9.28
N LEU A 141 7.84 9.38 10.08
CA LEU A 141 7.46 10.71 9.58
C LEU A 141 8.71 11.57 9.39
N THR A 142 8.71 12.38 8.33
CA THR A 142 9.71 13.45 8.23
C THR A 142 9.43 14.54 9.26
N GLU A 143 10.42 15.37 9.60
CA GLU A 143 10.22 16.51 10.50
C GLU A 143 9.10 17.45 10.01
N GLU A 144 8.99 17.62 8.70
CA GLU A 144 7.93 18.43 8.08
C GLU A 144 6.56 17.80 8.30
N GLU A 145 6.42 16.49 8.07
CA GLU A 145 5.19 15.75 8.32
C GLU A 145 4.78 15.82 9.81
N GLU A 146 5.74 15.74 10.73
CA GLU A 146 5.47 15.88 12.16
C GLU A 146 4.99 17.30 12.53
N LYS A 147 5.65 18.33 11.99
CA LYS A 147 5.25 19.74 12.19
C LYS A 147 3.83 19.97 11.67
N LEU A 148 3.52 19.46 10.47
CA LEU A 148 2.18 19.52 9.91
C LEU A 148 1.17 18.76 10.78
N MET A 149 1.53 17.58 11.29
CA MET A 149 0.62 16.77 12.11
C MET A 149 0.27 17.47 13.42
N LYS A 150 1.23 18.11 14.09
CA LYS A 150 0.99 18.89 15.32
C LYS A 150 0.06 20.08 15.06
N ARG A 151 0.12 20.68 13.87
CA ARG A 151 -0.80 21.76 13.44
C ARG A 151 -2.20 21.23 13.14
N SER A 152 -2.31 20.08 12.47
CA SER A 152 -3.60 19.48 12.11
C SER A 152 -4.30 18.79 13.29
N GLN A 153 -3.58 18.33 14.31
CA GLN A 153 -4.18 17.75 15.52
C GLN A 153 -5.02 18.77 16.32
N LYS A 154 -4.80 20.07 16.08
CA LYS A 154 -5.67 21.17 16.56
C LYS A 154 -6.98 21.30 15.77
N VAL A 155 -7.08 20.67 14.60
CA VAL A 155 -8.26 20.63 13.72
C VAL A 155 -8.72 19.16 13.63
N LYS A 156 -9.63 18.77 14.52
CA LYS A 156 -10.19 17.41 14.70
C LYS A 156 -10.03 16.49 13.47
N PHE A 157 -9.22 15.45 13.61
CA PHE A 157 -9.03 14.37 12.64
C PHE A 157 -10.38 13.77 12.21
N ARG A 158 -10.88 14.15 11.04
CA ARG A 158 -11.85 13.36 10.27
C ARG A 158 -11.05 12.54 9.25
N GLN A 159 -10.82 11.26 9.52
CA GLN A 159 -10.33 10.33 8.50
C GLN A 159 -11.17 9.06 8.52
N TYR A 160 -12.12 8.99 7.59
CA TYR A 160 -12.89 7.81 7.19
C TYR A 160 -12.67 7.68 5.69
N ASP A 161 -11.74 6.83 5.22
CA ASP A 161 -11.68 6.55 3.78
C ASP A 161 -11.09 5.18 3.39
N SER A 162 -10.35 4.46 4.24
CA SER A 162 -9.76 3.20 3.77
C SER A 162 -10.76 2.03 3.80
N ILE A 163 -11.52 1.83 4.88
CA ILE A 163 -12.28 0.59 5.07
C ILE A 163 -13.65 0.65 4.40
N ILE A 164 -14.36 1.78 4.45
CA ILE A 164 -15.65 1.93 3.76
C ILE A 164 -15.48 1.87 2.23
N ASN A 165 -14.40 2.42 1.67
CA ASN A 165 -14.15 2.32 0.22
C ASN A 165 -13.75 0.90 -0.20
N ILE A 166 -13.01 0.16 0.64
CA ILE A 166 -12.76 -1.28 0.43
C ILE A 166 -14.08 -2.06 0.49
N LEU A 167 -14.92 -1.86 1.52
CA LEU A 167 -16.23 -2.53 1.65
C LEU A 167 -17.19 -2.18 0.50
N LYS A 168 -17.18 -0.93 0.02
CA LYS A 168 -17.95 -0.50 -1.18
C LYS A 168 -17.42 -1.15 -2.47
N SER A 169 -16.11 -1.40 -2.58
CA SER A 169 -15.54 -2.11 -3.74
C SER A 169 -15.84 -3.62 -3.72
N VAL A 170 -15.87 -4.25 -2.54
CA VAL A 170 -16.20 -5.67 -2.38
C VAL A 170 -17.67 -5.93 -2.74
N LYS A 171 -18.59 -5.05 -2.34
CA LYS A 171 -20.02 -5.16 -2.72
C LYS A 171 -20.27 -5.07 -4.24
N ARG A 172 -19.36 -4.50 -5.03
CA ARG A 172 -19.49 -4.41 -6.49
C ARG A 172 -19.02 -5.68 -7.22
N SER A 173 -18.34 -6.61 -6.56
CA SER A 173 -17.80 -7.82 -7.19
C SER A 173 -18.67 -9.07 -7.02
N SER A 174 -19.76 -9.01 -6.24
CA SER A 174 -20.69 -10.14 -6.04
C SER A 174 -21.93 -10.12 -6.95
N TYR A 175 -21.97 -9.25 -7.96
CA TYR A 175 -22.94 -9.31 -9.05
C TYR A 175 -22.20 -9.32 -10.39
N ARG A 176 -21.72 -10.49 -10.80
CA ARG A 176 -21.47 -10.87 -12.20
C ARG A 176 -21.27 -12.37 -12.31
#